data_AF-A0AAW9KKM2-F1
#
_entry.id   AF-A0AAW9KKM2-F1
#
_cell.length_a   1.000
_cell.length_b   1.000
_cell.length_c   1.000
_cell.angle_alpha   90.00
_cell.angle_beta   90.00
_cell.angle_gamma   90.00
#
_symmetry.space_group_name_H-M   'P 1'
#
loop_
_entity.id
_entity.type
_entity.pdbx_description
1 polymer ?
#
loop_
_entity_poly.entity_id
_entity_poly.type
_entity_poly.pdbx_seq_one_letter_code
_entity_poly.pdbx_strand_id
1 'polypeptide(L)'
;KHYKEKQQLLASAPAVVAAPEQRLKADSAQVGRVQGRSTRDGVNLERLEQDISEIEQQLRSIDETMMDPANAASPAKLATLYEERELLQAKLDSLYEKWMESSTSS
;
A
#
# COMPACT_ATOMS: atom_id res chain seq x y z
N LYS A 1 2.11 -15.43 -4.67
CA LYS A 1 0.92 -15.81 -3.85
C LYS A 1 0.89 -15.13 -2.47
N HIS A 2 2.00 -14.59 -1.98
CA HIS A 2 2.13 -14.22 -0.57
C HIS A 2 1.69 -12.79 -0.20
N TYR A 3 1.67 -11.85 -1.15
CA TYR A 3 1.19 -10.49 -0.90
C TYR A 3 -0.34 -10.34 -0.97
N LYS A 4 -0.96 -11.02 -1.94
CA LYS A 4 -2.41 -10.91 -2.25
C LYS A 4 -3.35 -11.55 -1.22
N GLU A 5 -2.91 -12.52 -0.43
CA GLU A 5 -3.70 -13.04 0.70
C GLU A 5 -3.55 -12.15 1.95
N LYS A 6 -2.41 -11.44 2.07
CA LYS A 6 -2.12 -10.54 3.19
C LYS A 6 -2.86 -9.20 3.08
N GLN A 7 -2.97 -8.63 1.88
CA GLN A 7 -3.72 -7.40 1.61
C GLN A 7 -5.25 -7.54 1.72
N GLN A 8 -5.79 -8.74 1.48
CA GLN A 8 -7.24 -8.98 1.55
C GLN A 8 -7.79 -8.97 2.99
N LEU A 9 -6.91 -9.03 4.00
CA LEU A 9 -7.24 -8.83 5.43
C LEU A 9 -7.11 -7.36 5.90
N LEU A 10 -6.26 -6.55 5.25
CA LEU A 10 -6.11 -5.13 5.60
C LEU A 10 -7.38 -4.30 5.27
N ALA A 11 -8.28 -4.83 4.43
CA ALA A 11 -9.59 -4.25 4.09
C ALA A 11 -10.70 -4.48 5.14
N SER A 12 -10.39 -4.97 6.36
CA SER A 12 -11.37 -5.22 7.42
C SER A 12 -11.11 -4.36 8.68
N ALA A 13 -11.21 -3.04 8.52
CA ALA A 13 -11.51 -2.12 9.62
C ALA A 13 -12.78 -1.34 9.25
N PRO A 14 -13.84 -1.32 10.08
CA PRO A 14 -15.12 -0.73 9.71
C PRO A 14 -15.09 0.78 9.95
N ALA A 15 -15.30 1.56 8.89
CA ALA A 15 -15.75 2.95 9.00
C ALA A 15 -16.95 3.17 8.06
N VAL A 16 -18.11 2.75 8.56
CA VAL A 16 -19.43 3.39 8.41
C VAL A 16 -19.86 3.85 6.99
N VAL A 17 -20.66 2.98 6.35
CA VAL A 17 -21.86 3.19 5.49
C VAL A 17 -21.82 4.15 4.28
N ALA A 18 -21.90 3.58 3.07
CA ALA A 18 -22.98 3.78 2.09
C ALA A 18 -22.74 2.95 0.80
N ALA A 19 -23.74 2.14 0.40
CA ALA A 19 -23.83 1.41 -0.87
C ALA A 19 -24.86 2.11 -1.81
N PRO A 20 -25.14 1.71 -3.07
CA PRO A 20 -24.50 0.67 -3.90
C PRO A 20 -24.17 1.04 -5.38
N GLU A 21 -23.16 0.35 -5.90
CA GLU A 21 -23.00 -0.34 -7.20
C GLU A 21 -23.66 0.16 -8.51
N GLN A 22 -22.80 0.46 -9.51
CA GLN A 22 -23.12 0.34 -10.93
C GLN A 22 -22.00 -0.39 -11.72
N ARG A 23 -22.37 -1.59 -12.22
CA ARG A 23 -22.23 -2.07 -13.61
C ARG A 23 -20.85 -2.03 -14.31
N LEU A 24 -20.30 -3.21 -14.66
CA LEU A 24 -20.33 -3.86 -16.01
C LEU A 24 -19.17 -4.84 -16.25
N LYS A 25 -19.49 -5.89 -17.03
CA LYS A 25 -18.65 -6.97 -17.56
C LYS A 25 -17.85 -6.54 -18.81
N ALA A 26 -16.64 -7.09 -19.01
CA ALA A 26 -16.01 -7.44 -20.30
C ALA A 26 -14.61 -8.05 -19.96
N ASP A 27 -14.30 -9.32 -20.17
CA ASP A 27 -14.14 -10.14 -21.39
C ASP A 27 -12.89 -9.85 -22.23
N SER A 28 -12.21 -10.95 -22.58
CA SER A 28 -11.21 -11.15 -23.66
C SER A 28 -9.72 -10.81 -23.45
N ALA A 29 -8.98 -11.88 -23.14
CA ALA A 29 -7.81 -12.41 -23.86
C ALA A 29 -6.85 -11.47 -24.63
N GLN A 30 -5.55 -11.54 -24.32
CA GLN A 30 -4.53 -11.80 -25.35
C GLN A 30 -3.20 -12.32 -24.75
N VAL A 31 -2.79 -13.51 -25.18
CA VAL A 31 -1.49 -14.14 -24.93
C VAL A 31 -0.48 -13.60 -25.93
N GLY A 32 0.70 -13.16 -25.47
CA GLY A 32 1.74 -12.63 -26.35
C GLY A 32 3.10 -12.37 -25.71
N ARG A 33 3.82 -13.45 -25.36
CA ARG A 33 5.29 -13.63 -25.45
C ARG A 33 6.20 -12.42 -25.07
N VAL A 34 6.88 -12.50 -23.92
CA VAL A 34 8.25 -11.96 -23.75
C VAL A 34 9.08 -12.90 -22.85
N GLN A 35 9.85 -13.80 -23.45
CA GLN A 35 10.91 -14.54 -22.73
C GLN A 35 12.20 -13.71 -22.81
N GLY A 36 12.74 -13.33 -21.65
CA GLY A 36 14.01 -12.58 -21.53
C GLY A 36 14.14 -11.64 -20.33
N ARG A 37 13.17 -11.59 -19.41
CA ARG A 37 13.06 -10.56 -18.36
C ARG A 37 12.99 -11.09 -16.92
N SER A 38 12.88 -12.41 -16.77
CA SER A 38 12.39 -13.12 -15.60
C SER A 38 13.18 -12.94 -14.28
N THR A 39 14.46 -12.56 -14.32
CA THR A 39 15.28 -12.39 -13.10
C THR A 39 15.34 -10.95 -12.60
N ARG A 40 15.27 -9.97 -13.52
CA ARG A 40 15.38 -8.55 -13.16
C ARG A 40 14.07 -8.01 -12.60
N ASP A 41 12.96 -8.49 -13.15
CA ASP A 41 11.62 -8.13 -12.68
C ASP A 41 11.30 -8.74 -11.31
N GLY A 42 11.82 -9.96 -11.01
CA GLY A 42 11.70 -10.59 -9.69
C GLY A 42 12.41 -9.81 -8.57
N VAL A 43 13.68 -9.44 -8.79
CA VAL A 43 14.46 -8.64 -7.82
C VAL A 43 13.85 -7.25 -7.59
N ASN A 44 13.24 -6.66 -8.62
CA ASN A 44 12.55 -5.37 -8.50
C ASN A 44 11.26 -5.51 -7.66
N LEU A 45 10.51 -6.59 -7.85
CA LEU A 45 9.31 -6.85 -7.08
C LEU A 45 9.61 -7.09 -5.59
N GLU A 46 10.63 -7.89 -5.27
CA GLU A 46 11.05 -8.14 -3.88
C GLU A 46 11.48 -6.85 -3.17
N ARG A 47 12.18 -5.96 -3.89
CA ARG A 47 12.56 -4.65 -3.35
C ARG A 47 11.34 -3.75 -3.10
N LEU A 48 10.39 -3.73 -4.03
CA LEU A 48 9.13 -2.99 -3.85
C LEU A 48 8.35 -3.52 -2.63
N GLU A 49 8.26 -4.84 -2.46
CA GLU A 49 7.63 -5.45 -1.28
C GLU A 49 8.34 -5.09 0.03
N GLN A 50 9.67 -5.05 0.03
CA GLN A 50 10.45 -4.61 1.19
C GLN A 50 10.23 -3.14 1.52
N ASP A 51 10.31 -2.26 0.52
CA ASP A 51 10.11 -0.82 0.68
C ASP A 51 8.68 -0.52 1.19
N ILE A 52 7.66 -1.23 0.67
CA ILE A 52 6.28 -1.14 1.16
C ILE A 52 6.20 -1.56 2.63
N SER A 53 6.76 -2.72 2.98
CA SER A 53 6.72 -3.22 4.37
C SER A 53 7.41 -2.28 5.36
N GLU A 54 8.48 -1.60 4.95
CA GLU A 54 9.19 -0.62 5.78
C GLU A 54 8.32 0.61 6.03
N ILE A 55 7.71 1.17 4.99
CA ILE A 55 6.85 2.36 5.13
C ILE A 55 5.60 2.05 5.95
N GLU A 56 4.99 0.88 5.76
CA GLU A 56 3.86 0.45 6.60
C GLU A 56 4.25 0.35 8.08
N GLN A 57 5.48 -0.08 8.38
CA GLN A 57 5.97 -0.12 9.75
C GLN A 57 6.21 1.30 10.31
N GLN A 58 6.76 2.20 9.50
CA GLN A 58 6.94 3.61 9.89
C GLN A 58 5.60 4.29 10.17
N LEU A 59 4.59 4.10 9.30
CA LEU A 59 3.23 4.62 9.51
C LEU A 59 2.61 4.12 10.81
N ARG A 60 2.69 2.80 11.09
CA ARG A 60 2.21 2.24 12.35
C ARG A 60 2.91 2.87 13.56
N SER A 61 4.23 3.06 13.50
CA SER A 61 4.99 3.68 14.59
C SER A 61 4.58 5.14 14.81
N ILE A 62 4.27 5.88 13.76
CA ILE A 62 3.78 7.27 13.86
C ILE A 62 2.38 7.28 14.47
N ASP A 63 1.47 6.42 14.00
CA ASP A 63 0.11 6.30 14.55
C ASP A 63 0.16 5.97 16.05
N GLU A 64 0.99 5.03 16.49
CA GLU A 64 1.22 4.72 17.90
C GLU A 64 1.77 5.93 18.69
N THR A 65 2.72 6.65 18.10
CA THR A 65 3.33 7.84 18.72
C THR A 65 2.31 8.98 18.88
N MET A 66 1.39 9.14 17.92
CA MET A 66 0.32 10.13 17.98
C MET A 66 -0.74 9.78 19.04
N MET A 67 -0.95 8.50 19.31
CA MET A 67 -1.86 8.02 20.36
C MET A 67 -1.27 8.14 21.78
N ASP A 68 0.04 8.37 21.91
CA ASP A 68 0.67 8.58 23.19
C ASP A 68 0.14 9.88 23.85
N PRO A 69 -0.41 9.81 25.08
CA PRO A 69 -1.03 10.96 25.73
C PRO A 69 -0.06 12.11 26.01
N ALA A 70 1.24 11.84 26.16
CA ALA A 70 2.26 12.88 26.34
C ALA A 70 2.52 13.66 25.03
N ASN A 71 2.33 13.02 23.88
CA ASN A 71 2.38 13.68 22.57
C ASN A 71 1.05 14.34 22.22
N ALA A 72 -0.07 13.71 22.58
CA ALA A 72 -1.42 14.25 22.33
C ALA A 72 -1.68 15.59 23.04
N ALA A 73 -0.98 15.86 24.14
CA ALA A 73 -1.01 17.14 24.83
C ALA A 73 -0.30 18.29 24.07
N SER A 74 0.37 18.01 22.95
CA SER A 74 1.10 19.01 22.14
C SER A 74 0.59 19.07 20.70
N PRO A 75 -0.31 20.02 20.38
CA PRO A 75 -0.87 20.18 19.04
C PRO A 75 0.18 20.39 17.94
N ALA A 76 1.27 21.09 18.26
CA ALA A 76 2.37 21.32 17.32
C ALA A 76 3.09 20.01 16.95
N LYS A 77 3.35 19.14 17.94
CA LYS A 77 3.96 17.82 17.69
C LYS A 77 3.02 16.92 16.90
N LEU A 78 1.73 16.91 17.25
CA LEU A 78 0.73 16.15 16.50
C LEU A 78 0.63 16.61 15.04
N ALA A 79 0.69 17.92 14.77
CA ALA A 79 0.68 18.45 13.42
C ALA A 79 1.90 17.96 12.61
N THR A 80 3.10 18.00 13.19
CA THR A 80 4.32 17.48 12.54
C THR A 80 4.23 15.97 12.27
N LEU A 81 3.78 15.19 13.25
CA LEU A 81 3.60 13.73 13.09
C LEU A 81 2.56 13.42 12.01
N TYR A 82 1.47 14.19 11.95
CA TYR A 82 0.46 14.04 10.90
C TYR A 82 1.02 14.38 9.52
N GLU A 83 1.75 15.47 9.37
CA GLU A 83 2.41 15.81 8.10
C GLU A 83 3.37 14.70 7.62
N GLU A 84 4.17 14.15 8.55
CA GLU A 84 5.08 13.04 8.25
C GLU A 84 4.31 11.77 7.83
N ARG A 85 3.21 11.47 8.53
CA ARG A 85 2.30 10.37 8.19
C ARG A 85 1.73 10.52 6.77
N GLU A 86 1.24 11.71 6.41
CA GLU A 86 0.65 11.94 5.09
C GLU A 86 1.69 11.81 3.96
N LEU A 87 2.93 12.26 4.20
CA LEU A 87 4.03 12.07 3.24
C LEU A 87 4.37 10.60 3.04
N LEU A 88 4.41 9.81 4.13
CA LEU A 88 4.66 8.38 4.06
C LEU A 88 3.50 7.63 3.42
N GLN A 89 2.24 8.03 3.67
CA GLN A 89 1.06 7.46 3.04
C GLN A 89 1.10 7.69 1.51
N ALA A 90 1.38 8.91 1.06
CA ALA A 90 1.50 9.20 -0.37
C ALA A 90 2.63 8.40 -1.03
N LYS A 91 3.76 8.21 -0.33
CA LYS A 91 4.86 7.36 -0.80
C LYS A 91 4.46 5.89 -0.87
N LEU A 92 3.72 5.41 0.14
CA LEU A 92 3.20 4.05 0.19
C LEU A 92 2.27 3.78 -0.99
N ASP A 93 1.33 4.69 -1.26
CA ASP A 93 0.38 4.59 -2.38
C ASP A 93 1.13 4.49 -3.72
N SER A 94 2.16 5.33 -3.94
CA SER A 94 3.00 5.25 -5.15
C SER A 94 3.78 3.95 -5.28
N LEU A 95 4.25 3.36 -4.17
CA LEU A 95 4.92 2.06 -4.20
C LEU A 95 3.93 0.93 -4.50
N TYR A 96 2.71 1.00 -3.96
CA TYR A 96 1.63 0.06 -4.29
C TYR A 96 1.30 0.09 -5.77
N GLU A 97 1.17 1.28 -6.37
CA GLU A 97 0.97 1.44 -7.82
C GLU A 97 2.07 0.74 -8.62
N LYS A 98 3.34 1.03 -8.31
CA LYS A 98 4.50 0.42 -8.99
C LYS A 98 4.55 -1.10 -8.82
N TRP A 99 4.21 -1.60 -7.64
CA TRP A 99 4.14 -3.04 -7.36
C TRP A 99 2.99 -3.69 -8.14
N MET A 100 1.83 -3.04 -8.24
CA MET A 100 0.72 -3.52 -9.05
C MET A 100 1.09 -3.58 -10.53
N GLU A 101 1.72 -2.54 -11.08
CA GLU A 101 2.22 -2.54 -12.46
C GLU A 101 3.24 -3.67 -12.71
N SER A 102 4.20 -3.83 -11.78
CA SER A 102 5.25 -4.85 -11.88
C SER A 102 4.71 -6.27 -11.70
N SER A 103 3.70 -6.48 -10.87
CA SER A 103 3.09 -7.79 -10.59
C SER A 103 2.05 -8.22 -11.63
N THR A 104 1.49 -7.28 -12.40
CA THR A 104 0.48 -7.54 -13.44
C THR A 104 1.09 -7.63 -14.84
N SER A 105 2.24 -6.99 -15.09
CA SER A 105 2.95 -7.06 -16.37
C SER A 105 3.83 -8.31 -16.53
N SER A 106 3.77 -9.27 -15.60
CA SER A 106 4.56 -10.51 -15.61
C SER A 106 3.79 -11.75 -16.04
#